data_AF-A0A3Q7ECS5-F1
#
_entry.id   AF-A0A3Q7ECS5-F1
#
_cell.length_a   1.000
_cell.length_b   1.000
_cell.length_c   1.000
_cell.angle_alpha   90.00
_cell.angle_beta   90.00
_cell.angle_gamma   90.00
#
_symmetry.space_group_name_H-M   'P 1'
#
loop_
_entity.id
_entity.type
_entity.pdbx_description
1 polymer ?
#
loop_
_entity_poly.entity_id
_entity_poly.type
_entity_poly.pdbx_seq_one_letter_code
_entity_poly.pdbx_strand_id
1 'polypeptide(L)'
;MDNQFIFKYSWETLPKKWVKKMERLEHGNKFDTYTDYIFQLLRFMKLHTYTRVQNLLIIRYNSRIRVQTSADEVTRISPIVNLFQSAIRWEREVWDMFGVSSINHPDLRCISTYYDMEVRYDDPKKRVVSEPVEMTQEFRYFDFASFWE
;
A
#
# COMPACT_ATOMS: atom_id res chain seq x y z
N MET A 1 -14.03 -16.22 -19.38
CA MET A 1 -12.86 -16.84 -20.01
C MET A 1 -11.65 -16.52 -19.16
N ASP A 2 -10.94 -17.55 -18.71
CA ASP A 2 -10.73 -17.64 -17.27
C ASP A 2 -9.26 -17.66 -16.82
N ASN A 3 -8.93 -16.74 -15.91
CA ASN A 3 -7.66 -16.71 -15.18
C ASN A 3 -7.44 -17.96 -14.28
N GLN A 4 -8.37 -18.92 -14.28
CA GLN A 4 -8.28 -20.22 -13.62
C GLN A 4 -7.00 -20.97 -13.96
N PHE A 5 -6.60 -21.01 -15.25
CA PHE A 5 -5.43 -21.77 -15.67
C PHE A 5 -4.14 -21.26 -15.02
N ILE A 6 -3.94 -19.95 -15.02
CA ILE A 6 -2.74 -19.32 -14.43
C ILE A 6 -2.79 -19.36 -12.90
N PHE A 7 -3.97 -19.19 -12.29
CA PHE A 7 -4.14 -19.34 -10.85
C PHE A 7 -3.74 -20.75 -10.39
N LYS A 8 -4.28 -21.79 -11.05
CA LYS A 8 -3.94 -23.19 -10.78
C LYS A 8 -2.46 -23.49 -11.06
N TYR A 9 -1.94 -23.10 -12.22
CA TYR A 9 -0.54 -23.29 -12.57
C TYR A 9 0.42 -22.61 -11.58
N SER A 10 0.09 -21.41 -11.08
CA SER A 10 0.88 -20.74 -10.06
C SER A 10 0.84 -21.46 -8.71
N TRP A 11 -0.29 -22.04 -8.30
CA TRP A 11 -0.36 -22.87 -7.09
C TRP A 11 0.47 -24.16 -7.20
N GLU A 12 0.50 -24.76 -8.39
CA GLU A 12 1.23 -26.00 -8.67
C GLU A 12 2.75 -25.78 -8.82
N THR A 13 3.18 -24.57 -9.20
CA THR A 13 4.61 -24.23 -9.39
C THR A 13 5.25 -23.46 -8.24
N LEU A 14 4.48 -22.76 -7.39
CA LEU A 14 5.03 -22.01 -6.26
C LEU A 14 5.40 -22.93 -5.07
N PRO A 15 6.60 -22.79 -4.48
CA PRO A 15 6.95 -23.45 -3.23
C PRO A 15 5.94 -23.13 -2.11
N LYS A 16 5.20 -24.15 -1.66
CA LYS A 16 4.12 -24.02 -0.66
C LYS A 16 4.53 -23.33 0.64
N LYS A 17 5.83 -23.38 1.00
CA LYS A 17 6.41 -22.65 2.14
C LYS A 17 6.28 -21.11 2.05
N TRP A 18 5.99 -20.56 0.88
CA TRP A 18 5.89 -19.11 0.67
C TRP A 18 4.44 -18.60 0.69
N VAL A 19 3.44 -19.45 0.41
CA VAL A 19 2.02 -19.07 0.32
C VAL A 19 1.29 -19.48 1.60
N LYS A 20 0.80 -18.48 2.34
CA LYS A 20 0.10 -18.62 3.63
C LYS A 20 -1.39 -18.93 3.46
N LYS A 21 -2.05 -18.28 2.51
CA LYS A 21 -3.46 -18.50 2.14
C LYS A 21 -3.67 -18.13 0.66
N MET A 22 -4.71 -18.67 0.03
CA MET A 22 -5.03 -18.42 -1.37
C MET A 22 -6.55 -18.38 -1.51
N GLU A 23 -7.07 -17.29 -2.07
CA GLU A 23 -8.51 -17.02 -2.15
C GLU A 23 -8.90 -16.68 -3.58
N ARG A 24 -9.91 -17.41 -4.10
CA ARG A 24 -10.55 -17.11 -5.38
C ARG A 24 -11.85 -16.37 -5.09
N LEU A 25 -11.96 -15.13 -5.57
CA LEU A 25 -13.18 -14.35 -5.56
C LEU A 25 -13.56 -14.00 -7.01
N GLU A 26 -14.85 -13.76 -7.27
CA GLU A 26 -15.32 -13.25 -8.57
C GLU A 26 -14.68 -11.89 -8.90
N HIS A 27 -14.47 -11.08 -7.85
CA HIS A 27 -13.77 -9.80 -7.87
C HIS A 27 -12.24 -9.92 -8.09
N GLY A 28 -11.69 -11.13 -8.17
CA GLY A 28 -10.30 -11.38 -8.55
C GLY A 28 -9.59 -12.45 -7.71
N ASN A 29 -8.46 -12.90 -8.26
CA ASN A 29 -7.56 -13.87 -7.64
C ASN A 29 -6.64 -13.20 -6.63
N LYS A 30 -6.61 -13.73 -5.39
CA LYS A 30 -5.82 -13.24 -4.27
C LYS A 30 -4.92 -14.35 -3.71
N PHE A 31 -3.69 -14.00 -3.33
CA PHE A 31 -2.82 -14.81 -2.49
C PHE A 31 -2.42 -14.01 -1.23
N ASP A 32 -1.96 -14.72 -0.22
CA ASP A 32 -1.46 -14.24 1.07
C ASP A 32 -0.13 -14.98 1.37
N THR A 33 0.90 -14.30 1.87
CA THR A 33 2.32 -14.70 1.97
C THR A 33 3.02 -14.09 3.20
N TYR A 34 4.19 -14.60 3.58
CA TYR A 34 4.94 -14.14 4.77
C TYR A 34 5.88 -12.94 4.49
N THR A 35 6.24 -12.20 5.55
CA THR A 35 7.08 -10.97 5.52
C THR A 35 8.49 -11.21 4.99
N ASP A 36 9.15 -12.26 5.45
CA ASP A 36 10.59 -12.45 5.18
C ASP A 36 10.83 -12.95 3.75
N TYR A 37 9.80 -13.58 3.18
CA TYR A 37 9.75 -13.99 1.79
C TYR A 37 9.19 -12.90 0.87
N ILE A 38 8.99 -11.66 1.35
CA ILE A 38 8.56 -10.55 0.48
C ILE A 38 9.48 -10.49 -0.74
N PHE A 39 10.78 -10.19 -0.66
CA PHE A 39 11.58 -9.97 -1.89
C PHE A 39 11.67 -11.18 -2.86
N GLN A 40 11.41 -12.41 -2.40
CA GLN A 40 11.50 -13.64 -3.20
C GLN A 40 10.15 -14.07 -3.79
N LEU A 41 9.08 -13.90 -3.03
CA LEU A 41 7.71 -14.05 -3.46
C LEU A 41 7.05 -12.68 -3.35
N LEU A 42 7.61 -11.72 -4.09
CA LEU A 42 7.19 -10.32 -4.04
C LEU A 42 5.91 -10.23 -4.86
N ARG A 43 4.81 -10.75 -4.30
CA ARG A 43 4.03 -9.97 -3.33
C ARG A 43 3.27 -10.78 -2.22
N PHE A 44 3.46 -10.48 -0.91
CA PHE A 44 2.48 -9.92 0.13
C PHE A 44 1.22 -10.89 0.64
N MET A 45 0.52 -11.26 1.85
CA MET A 45 0.06 -10.92 3.35
C MET A 45 -0.20 -12.12 4.39
N LYS A 46 -0.63 -12.04 5.69
CA LYS A 46 -0.93 -11.00 6.75
C LYS A 46 -0.77 -11.54 8.19
N LEU A 47 -0.41 -10.69 9.15
CA LEU A 47 -1.22 -10.20 10.30
C LEU A 47 -0.72 -8.76 10.63
N HIS A 48 -1.01 -8.03 11.72
CA HIS A 48 -0.58 -6.61 11.97
C HIS A 48 -1.51 -5.49 11.47
N THR A 49 -1.26 -4.24 11.87
CA THR A 49 -2.14 -3.07 11.63
C THR A 49 -2.31 -2.76 10.14
N TYR A 50 -1.24 -2.46 9.41
CA TYR A 50 -1.31 -1.94 8.04
C TYR A 50 -1.39 -3.02 6.95
N THR A 51 -1.92 -2.64 5.78
CA THR A 51 -2.16 -3.53 4.62
C THR A 51 -1.71 -2.90 3.31
N ARG A 52 -0.48 -3.18 2.88
CA ARG A 52 0.01 -2.74 1.57
C ARG A 52 -0.52 -3.65 0.46
N VAL A 53 -1.65 -3.26 -0.14
CA VAL A 53 -2.30 -3.93 -1.28
C VAL A 53 -1.65 -3.54 -2.59
N GLN A 54 -1.56 -4.48 -3.53
CA GLN A 54 -1.08 -4.19 -4.88
C GLN A 54 -1.74 -5.07 -5.96
N ASN A 55 -1.86 -4.52 -7.17
CA ASN A 55 -2.49 -5.20 -8.32
C ASN A 55 -1.47 -5.32 -9.47
N LEU A 56 -1.42 -6.46 -10.17
CA LEU A 56 -0.49 -6.76 -11.28
C LEU A 56 -1.32 -7.20 -12.48
N LEU A 57 -0.95 -6.76 -13.68
CA LEU A 57 -1.55 -7.17 -14.94
C LEU A 57 -0.52 -7.90 -15.79
N ILE A 58 -0.74 -9.18 -16.07
CA ILE A 58 0.10 -9.98 -16.94
C ILE A 58 -0.49 -9.90 -18.35
N ILE A 59 -0.03 -8.91 -19.12
CA ILE A 59 -0.57 -8.53 -20.44
C ILE A 59 -0.64 -9.74 -21.38
N ARG A 60 0.42 -10.57 -21.44
CA ARG A 60 0.53 -11.77 -22.30
C ARG A 60 -0.64 -12.75 -22.17
N TYR A 61 -1.32 -12.78 -21.03
CA TYR A 61 -2.41 -13.70 -20.74
C TYR A 61 -3.68 -12.99 -20.23
N ASN A 62 -3.78 -11.66 -20.44
CA ASN A 62 -4.87 -10.79 -19.97
C ASN A 62 -5.30 -11.02 -18.50
N SER A 63 -4.36 -11.46 -17.64
CA SER A 63 -4.66 -11.96 -16.30
C SER A 63 -4.25 -10.94 -15.24
N ARG A 64 -5.17 -10.62 -14.32
CA ARG A 64 -4.88 -9.76 -13.16
C ARG A 64 -4.67 -10.61 -11.92
N ILE A 65 -3.56 -10.36 -11.22
CA ILE A 65 -3.26 -10.98 -9.92
C ILE A 65 -3.19 -9.88 -8.87
N ARG A 66 -3.97 -10.03 -7.80
CA ARG A 66 -3.84 -9.23 -6.58
C ARG A 66 -3.02 -10.01 -5.56
N VAL A 67 -2.13 -9.29 -4.90
CA VAL A 67 -1.46 -9.76 -3.69
C VAL A 67 -1.15 -8.54 -2.81
N GLN A 68 -1.13 -8.69 -1.50
CA GLN A 68 -1.29 -7.59 -0.51
C GLN A 68 -0.50 -8.00 0.75
N THR A 69 0.39 -7.27 1.46
CA THR A 69 1.10 -7.75 2.72
C THR A 69 0.66 -6.91 3.90
N SER A 70 0.74 -7.53 5.06
CA SER A 70 1.05 -6.87 6.31
C SER A 70 2.41 -6.20 6.42
N ALA A 71 2.42 -5.14 7.21
CA ALA A 71 3.53 -4.77 8.07
C ALA A 71 2.98 -4.18 9.37
N ASP A 72 3.74 -4.31 10.47
CA ASP A 72 3.70 -3.34 11.57
C ASP A 72 4.41 -2.06 11.14
N GLU A 73 4.13 -0.97 11.85
CA GLU A 73 4.82 0.33 11.74
C GLU A 73 6.36 0.20 11.81
N VAL A 74 6.86 -0.71 12.65
CA VAL A 74 8.30 -0.91 12.88
C VAL A 74 8.93 -1.86 11.85
N THR A 75 8.16 -2.75 11.22
CA THR A 75 8.70 -3.76 10.29
C THR A 75 9.01 -3.16 8.93
N ARG A 76 10.30 -3.03 8.60
CA ARG A 76 10.75 -2.51 7.31
C ARG A 76 10.55 -3.57 6.21
N ILE A 77 9.91 -3.17 5.11
CA ILE A 77 9.57 -4.07 4.00
C ILE A 77 10.71 -4.12 2.97
N SER A 78 10.89 -5.24 2.27
CA SER A 78 11.79 -5.30 1.10
C SER A 78 11.12 -4.67 -0.16
N PRO A 79 11.75 -3.70 -0.84
CA PRO A 79 11.13 -2.90 -1.92
C PRO A 79 10.97 -3.66 -3.25
N ILE A 80 10.15 -3.16 -4.18
CA ILE A 80 9.98 -3.72 -5.54
C ILE A 80 10.71 -2.90 -6.61
N VAL A 81 11.29 -1.75 -6.26
CA VAL A 81 11.93 -0.82 -7.22
C VAL A 81 12.85 -1.51 -8.23
N ASN A 82 13.67 -2.46 -7.77
CA ASN A 82 14.62 -3.21 -8.59
C ASN A 82 13.97 -4.10 -9.67
N LEU A 83 12.69 -4.44 -9.53
CA LEU A 83 11.90 -5.20 -10.51
C LEU A 83 10.96 -4.30 -11.31
N PHE A 84 10.38 -3.28 -10.67
CA PHE A 84 9.47 -2.31 -11.29
C PHE A 84 9.83 -0.89 -10.86
N GLN A 85 10.52 -0.14 -11.73
CA GLN A 85 10.89 1.26 -11.48
C GLN A 85 9.69 2.17 -11.16
N SER A 86 8.50 1.83 -11.68
CA SER A 86 7.24 2.51 -11.37
C SER A 86 6.80 2.37 -9.90
N ALA A 87 7.36 1.41 -9.14
CA ALA A 87 7.07 1.24 -7.72
C ALA A 87 7.63 2.38 -6.85
N ILE A 88 8.67 3.12 -7.28
CA ILE A 88 9.31 4.19 -6.48
C ILE A 88 8.27 5.18 -5.94
N ARG A 89 7.37 5.67 -6.81
CA ARG A 89 6.34 6.63 -6.40
C ARG A 89 5.38 6.03 -5.37
N TRP A 90 4.89 4.82 -5.63
CA TRP A 90 3.96 4.10 -4.75
C TRP A 90 4.58 3.71 -3.40
N GLU A 91 5.87 3.39 -3.36
CA GLU A 91 6.56 3.06 -2.10
C GLU A 91 6.80 4.29 -1.24
N ARG A 92 7.16 5.42 -1.85
CA ARG A 92 7.20 6.72 -1.17
C ARG A 92 5.82 7.17 -0.69
N GLU A 93 4.78 7.02 -1.50
CA GLU A 93 3.40 7.39 -1.16
C GLU A 93 2.84 6.53 -0.01
N VAL A 94 3.16 5.24 0.03
CA VAL A 94 2.80 4.38 1.18
C VAL A 94 3.61 4.70 2.43
N TRP A 95 4.87 5.12 2.29
CA TRP A 95 5.66 5.59 3.43
C TRP A 95 5.14 6.93 3.98
N ASP A 96 4.76 7.85 3.11
CA ASP A 96 4.18 9.16 3.40
C ASP A 96 2.83 9.04 4.14
N MET A 97 1.90 8.21 3.62
CA MET A 97 0.55 8.06 4.17
C MET A 97 0.42 7.08 5.34
N PHE A 98 1.33 6.11 5.48
CA PHE A 98 1.19 5.02 6.47
C PHE A 98 2.47 4.74 7.28
N GLY A 99 3.55 5.50 7.12
CA GLY A 99 4.83 5.29 7.82
C GLY A 99 5.62 4.04 7.42
N VAL A 100 5.04 3.14 6.61
CA VAL A 100 5.58 1.82 6.26
C VAL A 100 6.85 1.94 5.42
N SER A 101 8.00 1.89 6.10
CA SER A 101 9.32 2.09 5.48
C SER A 101 9.84 0.85 4.73
N SER A 102 10.73 1.07 3.75
CA SER A 102 11.32 0.00 2.93
C SER A 102 12.85 -0.03 3.00
N ILE A 103 13.42 -1.24 3.09
CA ILE A 103 14.88 -1.48 3.24
C ILE A 103 15.61 -1.15 1.93
N ASN A 104 16.65 -0.34 1.98
CA ASN A 104 17.52 0.01 0.84
C ASN A 104 16.78 0.62 -0.38
N HIS A 105 15.66 1.31 -0.16
CA HIS A 105 14.99 2.09 -1.21
C HIS A 105 15.83 3.35 -1.58
N PRO A 106 16.01 3.67 -2.87
CA PRO A 106 16.99 4.69 -3.30
C PRO A 106 16.62 6.15 -3.00
N ASP A 107 15.34 6.46 -2.82
CA ASP A 107 14.85 7.83 -2.56
C ASP A 107 13.64 7.81 -1.60
N LEU A 108 13.83 7.46 -0.32
CA LEU A 108 12.76 7.57 0.68
C LEU A 108 12.66 9.01 1.21
N ARG A 109 11.72 9.77 0.67
CA ARG A 109 11.27 11.07 1.17
C ARG A 109 9.78 11.26 0.83
N CYS A 110 9.07 12.09 1.60
CA CYS A 110 7.66 12.39 1.36
C CYS A 110 7.43 12.97 -0.05
N ILE A 111 6.20 12.90 -0.53
CA ILE A 111 5.75 13.40 -1.83
C ILE A 111 4.66 14.46 -1.64
N SER A 112 3.74 14.23 -0.72
CA SER A 112 2.44 14.92 -0.69
C SER A 112 2.16 15.62 0.64
N THR A 113 2.68 15.14 1.77
CA THR A 113 2.58 15.88 3.04
C THR A 113 3.54 17.07 3.05
N TYR A 114 2.97 18.26 2.96
CA TYR A 114 3.47 19.36 3.78
C TYR A 114 2.95 19.10 5.21
N TYR A 115 3.80 19.36 6.21
CA TYR A 115 3.53 19.09 7.62
C TYR A 115 2.22 19.72 8.12
N ASP A 116 1.66 19.17 9.20
CA ASP A 116 0.35 19.46 9.80
C ASP A 116 0.22 20.88 10.40
N MET A 117 0.40 21.89 9.56
CA MET A 117 0.47 23.31 9.90
C MET A 117 -0.38 24.10 8.91
N GLU A 118 -1.19 25.00 9.43
CA GLU A 118 -1.95 25.94 8.60
C GLU A 118 -1.02 27.03 8.06
N VAL A 119 -1.25 27.43 6.81
CA VAL A 119 -0.33 28.26 6.03
C VAL A 119 -0.99 29.60 5.74
N ARG A 120 -0.60 30.63 6.50
CA ARG A 120 -1.14 32.00 6.36
C ARG A 120 -0.09 32.98 5.87
N TYR A 121 -0.54 34.03 5.16
CA TYR A 121 0.33 35.15 4.81
C TYR A 121 0.37 36.16 5.96
N ASP A 122 1.53 36.76 6.20
CA ASP A 122 1.79 37.65 7.32
C ASP A 122 2.34 38.99 6.82
N ASP A 123 1.43 39.94 6.56
CA ASP A 123 1.71 41.26 5.97
C ASP A 123 2.92 42.01 6.57
N PRO A 124 3.05 42.20 7.89
CA PRO A 124 4.20 42.89 8.47
C PRO A 124 5.52 42.15 8.27
N LYS A 125 5.51 40.82 8.12
CA LYS A 125 6.70 40.02 7.81
C LYS A 125 6.89 39.78 6.30
N LYS A 126 5.93 40.21 5.46
CA LYS A 126 5.87 40.03 4.00
C LYS A 126 6.20 38.62 3.52
N ARG A 127 5.75 37.61 4.25
CA ARG A 127 6.06 36.20 3.99
C ARG A 127 4.91 35.28 4.40
N VAL A 128 4.95 34.08 3.86
CA VAL A 128 4.14 32.95 4.32
C VAL A 128 4.69 32.43 5.66
N VAL A 129 3.80 32.11 6.59
CA VAL A 129 4.09 31.57 7.92
C VAL A 129 3.24 30.32 8.14
N SER A 130 3.86 29.27 8.69
CA SER A 130 3.23 28.01 9.08
C SER A 130 2.99 28.00 10.59
N GLU A 131 1.74 27.82 11.01
CA GLU A 131 1.30 27.87 12.42
C GLU A 131 0.39 26.66 12.73
N PRO A 132 0.12 26.33 14.01
CA PRO A 132 -0.86 25.29 14.35
C PRO A 132 -2.24 25.63 13.77
N VAL A 133 -2.99 24.60 13.38
CA VAL A 133 -4.32 24.74 12.76
C VAL A 133 -5.34 25.28 13.78
N GLU A 134 -5.98 26.41 13.46
CA GLU A 134 -7.00 27.05 14.32
C GLU A 134 -8.33 27.22 13.55
N MET A 135 -9.09 26.13 13.41
CA MET A 135 -10.37 26.15 12.71
C MET A 135 -11.45 26.94 13.46
N THR A 136 -12.04 27.93 12.80
CA THR A 136 -13.19 28.72 13.31
C THR A 136 -14.51 27.94 13.37
N GLN A 137 -14.58 26.79 12.70
CA GLN A 137 -15.69 25.85 12.77
C GLN A 137 -15.14 24.41 12.83
N GLU A 138 -15.61 23.63 13.80
CA GLU A 138 -15.24 22.21 13.95
C GLU A 138 -15.75 21.34 12.79
N PHE A 139 -15.01 20.27 12.49
CA PHE A 139 -15.39 19.29 11.47
C PHE A 139 -16.66 18.53 11.90
N ARG A 140 -17.75 18.73 11.15
CA ARG A 140 -19.02 18.04 11.40
C ARG A 140 -19.03 16.67 10.74
N TYR A 141 -18.71 15.63 11.51
CA TYR A 141 -18.99 14.26 11.15
C TYR A 141 -20.50 13.99 11.20
N PHE A 142 -21.05 13.40 10.14
CA PHE A 142 -22.44 12.93 10.08
C PHE A 142 -22.41 11.43 9.84
N ASP A 143 -23.07 10.67 10.71
CA ASP A 143 -23.28 9.24 10.47
C ASP A 143 -24.49 9.03 9.56
N PHE A 144 -24.29 8.25 8.50
CA PHE A 144 -25.30 7.87 7.51
C PHE A 144 -25.53 6.35 7.48
N ALA A 145 -24.93 5.58 8.40
CA ALA A 145 -25.14 4.15 8.51
C ALA A 145 -26.63 3.84 8.78
N SER A 146 -27.17 2.86 8.05
CA SER A 146 -28.54 2.40 8.27
C SER A 146 -28.57 1.35 9.39
N PHE A 147 -29.63 1.35 10.20
CA PHE A 147 -29.83 0.34 11.26
C PHE A 147 -30.26 -1.05 10.74
N TRP A 148 -30.21 -1.29 9.42
CA TRP A 148 -30.83 -2.46 8.77
C TRP A 148 -29.90 -3.20 7.80
N GLU A 149 -28.58 -2.98 7.89
CA GLU A 149 -27.52 -3.80 7.26
C GLU A 149 -26.76 -4.62 8.32
#